data_AF-A0A532TYL9-F1
#
_entry.id   AF-A0A532TYL9-F1
#
_cell.length_a   1.000
_cell.length_b   1.000
_cell.length_c   1.000
_cell.angle_alpha   90.00
_cell.angle_beta   90.00
_cell.angle_gamma   90.00
#
_symmetry.space_group_name_H-M   'P 1'
#
loop_
_entity.id
_entity.type
_entity.pdbx_description
1 polymer ?
#
loop_
_entity_poly.entity_id
_entity_poly.type
_entity_poly.pdbx_seq_one_letter_code
_entity_poly.pdbx_strand_id
1 'polypeptide(L)'
;MDRFLTLNSRIAFAIYIVADVVCVGMGMGVPIFCIGFGFFVGWYIALRAIRGASNVRQILRTVLVHAVATSVVTFMGLALLWGPTIQLLFDPGYDFANFGIPLILFDPRLSFVGWLALMIFISPFLQLLTTLFSSYLTLSVLLKEESSAV
;
A
#
# COMPACT_ATOMS: atom_id res chain seq x y z
N MET A 1 21.11 -1.95 12.38
CA MET A 1 20.14 -2.43 11.38
C MET A 1 19.73 -3.89 11.56
N ASP A 2 20.58 -4.77 12.09
CA ASP A 2 20.29 -6.22 12.14
C ASP A 2 19.10 -6.64 13.00
N ARG A 3 18.82 -5.96 14.12
CA ARG A 3 17.69 -6.33 14.99
C ARG A 3 16.32 -6.19 14.33
N PHE A 4 16.14 -5.23 13.41
CA PHE A 4 14.87 -5.06 12.70
C PHE A 4 14.65 -6.13 11.63
N LEU A 5 15.73 -6.69 11.09
CA LEU A 5 15.68 -7.72 10.05
C LEU A 5 15.51 -9.14 10.64
N THR A 6 15.79 -9.33 11.93
CA THR A 6 15.56 -10.59 12.65
C THR A 6 14.18 -10.68 13.33
N LEU A 7 13.33 -9.66 13.18
CA LEU A 7 11.99 -9.67 13.75
C LEU A 7 11.16 -10.86 13.25
N ASN A 8 10.36 -11.47 14.12
CA ASN A 8 9.41 -12.51 13.72
C ASN A 8 8.44 -11.95 12.66
N SER A 9 8.21 -12.69 11.58
CA SER A 9 7.33 -12.26 10.48
C SER A 9 5.93 -11.87 10.97
N ARG A 10 5.40 -12.55 11.99
CA ARG A 10 4.10 -12.21 12.60
C ARG A 10 4.10 -10.84 13.27
N ILE A 11 5.18 -10.52 13.97
CA ILE A 11 5.31 -9.23 14.67
C ILE A 11 5.50 -8.10 13.66
N ALA A 12 6.34 -8.31 12.64
CA ALA A 12 6.51 -7.34 11.55
C ALA A 12 5.19 -7.06 10.83
N PHE A 13 4.38 -8.09 10.58
CA PHE A 13 3.06 -7.94 9.98
C PHE A 13 2.06 -7.20 10.91
N ALA A 14 2.10 -7.47 12.22
CA ALA A 14 1.28 -6.73 13.19
C ALA A 14 1.66 -5.23 13.24
N ILE A 15 2.96 -4.92 13.25
CA ILE A 15 3.46 -3.54 13.19
C ILE A 15 3.00 -2.87 11.89
N TYR A 16 3.07 -3.58 10.76
CA TYR A 16 2.56 -3.09 9.48
C TYR A 16 1.09 -2.71 9.57
N ILE A 17 0.22 -3.59 10.08
CA ILE A 17 -1.23 -3.30 10.20
C ILE A 17 -1.47 -2.03 11.03
N VAL A 18 -0.81 -1.91 12.18
CA VAL A 18 -0.97 -0.72 13.04
C VAL A 18 -0.50 0.55 12.31
N ALA A 19 0.67 0.49 11.66
CA ALA A 19 1.19 1.61 10.88
C ALA A 19 0.28 1.98 9.70
N ASP A 20 -0.26 0.98 8.99
CA ASP A 20 -1.17 1.16 7.86
C ASP A 20 -2.47 1.86 8.31
N VAL A 21 -3.05 1.42 9.43
CA VAL A 21 -4.23 2.07 10.03
C VAL A 21 -3.94 3.53 10.40
N VAL A 22 -2.77 3.81 10.98
CA VAL A 22 -2.35 5.19 11.28
C VAL A 22 -2.18 6.00 9.99
N CYS A 23 -1.56 5.45 8.96
CA CYS A 23 -1.39 6.10 7.64
C CYS A 23 -2.75 6.42 6.99
N VAL A 24 -3.70 5.50 7.06
CA VAL A 24 -5.08 5.72 6.58
C VAL A 24 -5.75 6.84 7.38
N GLY A 25 -5.63 6.82 8.71
CA GLY A 25 -6.20 7.85 9.58
C GLY A 25 -5.59 9.23 9.43
N MET A 26 -4.29 9.34 9.11
CA MET A 26 -3.64 10.63 8.84
C MET A 26 -3.95 11.16 7.42
N GLY A 27 -4.22 10.27 6.47
CA GLY A 27 -4.46 10.59 5.06
C GLY A 27 -5.90 10.97 4.75
N MET A 28 -6.61 11.66 5.66
CA MET A 28 -8.02 12.06 5.50
C MET A 28 -8.21 12.94 4.26
N GLY A 29 -8.43 12.30 3.12
CA GLY A 29 -8.25 12.90 1.81
C GLY A 29 -7.76 11.82 0.85
N VAL A 30 -6.48 11.80 0.52
CA VAL A 30 -5.88 10.77 -0.35
C VAL A 30 -4.89 9.95 0.48
N PRO A 31 -4.86 8.60 0.37
CA PRO A 31 -3.97 7.74 1.15
C PRO A 31 -2.53 7.77 0.62
N ILE A 32 -2.00 8.98 0.39
CA ILE A 32 -0.61 9.25 0.00
C ILE A 32 0.35 8.63 1.01
N PHE A 33 0.01 8.67 2.30
CA PHE A 33 0.82 8.03 3.34
C PHE A 33 0.86 6.51 3.19
N CYS A 34 -0.23 5.85 2.78
CA CYS A 34 -0.25 4.40 2.56
C CYS A 34 0.58 4.03 1.33
N ILE A 35 0.43 4.80 0.24
CA ILE A 35 1.21 4.63 -0.99
C ILE A 35 2.71 4.81 -0.71
N GLY A 36 3.08 5.91 -0.04
CA GLY A 36 4.46 6.20 0.34
C GLY A 36 5.02 5.18 1.34
N PHE A 37 4.20 4.70 2.27
CA PHE A 37 4.58 3.63 3.20
C PHE A 37 4.92 2.34 2.47
N GLY A 38 4.24 2.05 1.36
CA GLY A 38 4.60 0.96 0.45
C GLY A 38 6.08 0.97 0.04
N PHE A 39 6.69 2.15 -0.10
CA PHE A 39 8.11 2.26 -0.42
C PHE A 39 9.00 1.66 0.69
N PHE A 40 8.77 2.04 1.95
CA PHE A 40 9.54 1.51 3.09
C PHE A 40 9.29 0.01 3.29
N VAL A 41 8.06 -0.43 3.07
CA VAL A 41 7.68 -1.83 3.16
C VAL A 41 8.39 -2.67 2.09
N GLY A 42 8.46 -2.19 0.85
CA GLY A 42 9.17 -2.87 -0.24
C GLY A 42 10.67 -3.04 0.03
N TRP A 43 11.32 -1.99 0.49
CA TRP A 43 12.73 -2.03 0.91
C TRP A 43 12.96 -3.08 2.01
N TYR A 44 12.12 -3.07 3.04
CA TYR A 44 12.22 -4.00 4.16
C TYR A 44 11.99 -5.46 3.72
N ILE A 45 10.98 -5.72 2.88
CA ILE A 45 10.69 -7.07 2.38
C ILE A 45 11.86 -7.60 1.54
N ALA A 46 12.41 -6.80 0.64
CA ALA A 46 13.54 -7.22 -0.20
C ALA A 46 14.78 -7.59 0.63
N LEU A 47 15.14 -6.77 1.62
CA LEU A 47 16.25 -7.06 2.53
C LEU A 47 16.06 -8.37 3.30
N ARG A 48 14.84 -8.66 3.77
CA ARG A 48 14.53 -9.92 4.46
C ARG A 48 14.52 -11.11 3.52
N ALA A 49 14.01 -10.93 2.31
CA ALA A 49 13.93 -11.99 1.31
C ALA A 49 15.32 -12.50 0.92
N ILE A 50 16.31 -11.62 0.74
CA ILE A 50 17.69 -12.02 0.45
C ILE A 50 18.30 -12.84 1.60
N ARG A 51 18.10 -12.45 2.86
CA ARG A 51 18.68 -13.16 4.01
C ARG A 51 18.12 -14.56 4.22
N GLY A 52 16.89 -14.81 3.79
CA GLY A 52 16.17 -16.06 4.07
C GLY A 52 16.02 -17.02 2.89
N ALA A 53 16.45 -16.64 1.68
CA ALA A 53 16.22 -17.41 0.47
C ALA A 53 17.54 -17.88 -0.15
N SER A 54 17.55 -19.11 -0.66
CA SER A 54 18.71 -19.68 -1.35
C SER A 54 18.73 -19.39 -2.86
N ASN A 55 17.60 -18.97 -3.43
CA ASN A 55 17.44 -18.78 -4.88
C ASN A 55 16.62 -17.54 -5.23
N VAL A 56 16.92 -16.92 -6.37
CA VAL A 56 16.23 -15.71 -6.89
C VAL A 56 14.72 -15.91 -7.00
N ARG A 57 14.27 -17.08 -7.47
CA ARG A 57 12.84 -17.40 -7.58
C ARG A 57 12.11 -17.29 -6.23
N GLN A 58 12.77 -17.71 -5.15
CA GLN A 58 12.20 -17.64 -3.80
C GLN A 58 12.17 -16.21 -3.28
N ILE A 59 13.18 -15.39 -3.60
CA ILE A 59 13.21 -13.95 -3.29
C ILE A 59 12.03 -13.26 -3.96
N LEU A 60 11.87 -13.41 -5.28
CA LEU A 60 10.80 -12.77 -6.04
C LEU A 60 9.41 -13.23 -5.59
N ARG A 61 9.23 -14.53 -5.32
CA ARG A 61 7.97 -15.05 -4.77
C ARG A 61 7.66 -14.45 -3.41
N THR A 62 8.66 -14.34 -2.54
CA THR A 62 8.50 -13.76 -1.19
C THR A 62 8.09 -12.30 -1.28
N VAL A 63 8.77 -11.52 -2.12
CA VAL A 63 8.44 -10.11 -2.39
C VAL A 63 7.00 -9.98 -2.88
N LEU A 64 6.63 -10.74 -3.91
CA LEU A 64 5.28 -10.66 -4.51
C LEU A 64 4.19 -11.02 -3.50
N VAL A 65 4.35 -12.12 -2.75
CA VAL A 65 3.35 -12.56 -1.77
C VAL A 65 3.16 -11.51 -0.67
N HIS A 66 4.24 -10.95 -0.14
CA HIS A 66 4.14 -9.94 0.91
C HIS A 66 3.57 -8.63 0.38
N ALA A 67 3.97 -8.17 -0.81
CA ALA A 67 3.43 -6.96 -1.42
C ALA A 67 1.93 -7.07 -1.71
N VAL A 68 1.47 -8.23 -2.19
CA VAL A 68 0.03 -8.52 -2.36
C VAL A 68 -0.67 -8.56 -0.99
N ALA A 69 -0.10 -9.24 0.00
CA ALA A 69 -0.70 -9.32 1.33
C ALA A 69 -0.88 -7.94 1.97
N THR A 70 0.13 -7.07 1.88
CA THR A 70 0.07 -5.69 2.41
C THR A 70 -0.99 -4.87 1.67
N SER A 71 -1.04 -4.96 0.33
CA SER A 71 -2.06 -4.26 -0.47
C SER A 71 -3.49 -4.75 -0.15
N VAL A 72 -3.69 -6.06 0.06
CA VAL A 72 -4.99 -6.61 0.45
C VAL A 72 -5.43 -6.10 1.82
N VAL A 73 -4.51 -5.99 2.78
CA VAL A 73 -4.82 -5.38 4.09
C VAL A 73 -5.29 -3.94 3.93
N THR A 74 -4.56 -3.13 3.17
CA THR A 74 -4.94 -1.73 2.93
C THR A 74 -6.27 -1.65 2.18
N PHE A 75 -6.48 -2.49 1.16
CA PHE A 75 -7.74 -2.59 0.44
C PHE A 75 -8.91 -2.87 1.40
N MET A 76 -8.77 -3.86 2.29
CA MET A 76 -9.81 -4.15 3.28
C MET A 76 -10.03 -2.98 4.23
N GLY A 77 -8.97 -2.33 4.71
CA GLY A 77 -9.09 -1.16 5.58
C GLY A 77 -9.84 0.00 4.91
N LEU A 78 -9.49 0.33 3.67
CA LEU A 78 -10.14 1.40 2.90
C LEU A 78 -11.56 1.01 2.48
N ALA A 79 -11.82 -0.25 2.15
CA ALA A 79 -13.16 -0.75 1.87
C ALA A 79 -14.06 -0.71 3.12
N LEU A 80 -13.52 -0.99 4.32
CA LEU A 80 -14.29 -0.88 5.56
C LEU A 80 -14.62 0.58 5.92
N LEU A 81 -13.71 1.51 5.65
CA LEU A 81 -13.91 2.93 5.94
C LEU A 81 -14.81 3.62 4.91
N TRP A 82 -14.55 3.41 3.62
CA TRP A 82 -15.26 4.10 2.53
C TRP A 82 -16.42 3.30 1.95
N GLY A 83 -16.42 1.97 2.07
CA GLY A 83 -17.48 1.11 1.55
C GLY A 83 -18.89 1.47 2.02
N PRO A 84 -19.13 1.83 3.31
CA PRO A 84 -20.45 2.28 3.75
C PRO A 84 -20.98 3.49 2.98
N THR A 85 -20.09 4.39 2.55
CA THR A 85 -20.49 5.61 1.81
C THR A 85 -20.94 5.33 0.38
N ILE A 86 -20.72 4.13 -0.16
CA ILE A 86 -21.26 3.69 -1.47
C ILE A 86 -22.79 3.78 -1.47
N GLN A 87 -23.45 3.55 -0.33
CA GLN A 87 -24.90 3.60 -0.22
C GLN A 87 -25.46 4.99 -0.57
N LEU A 88 -24.69 6.06 -0.34
CA LEU A 88 -25.10 7.43 -0.66
C LEU A 88 -25.30 7.66 -2.16
N LEU A 89 -24.66 6.87 -3.03
CA LEU A 89 -24.86 6.96 -4.49
C LEU A 89 -26.28 6.62 -4.94
N PHE A 90 -27.03 5.90 -4.10
CA PHE A 90 -28.41 5.48 -4.37
C PHE A 90 -29.44 6.42 -3.74
N ASP A 91 -29.01 7.42 -2.97
CA ASP A 91 -29.89 8.47 -2.46
C ASP A 91 -30.01 9.60 -3.50
N PRO A 92 -31.18 9.78 -4.12
CA PRO A 92 -31.39 10.82 -5.13
C PRO A 92 -31.40 12.23 -4.55
N GLY A 93 -31.56 12.39 -3.23
CA GLY A 93 -31.58 13.68 -2.54
C GLY A 93 -30.25 14.10 -1.92
N TYR A 94 -29.20 13.28 -2.07
CA TYR A 94 -27.92 13.53 -1.40
C TYR A 94 -27.12 14.67 -2.05
N ASP A 95 -26.64 15.60 -1.22
CA ASP A 95 -25.81 16.71 -1.67
C ASP A 95 -24.33 16.31 -1.72
N PHE A 96 -23.91 15.78 -2.86
CA PHE A 96 -22.52 15.39 -3.10
C PHE A 96 -21.54 16.57 -3.13
N ALA A 97 -22.01 17.79 -3.42
CA ALA A 97 -21.14 18.97 -3.49
C ALA A 97 -20.65 19.37 -2.09
N ASN A 98 -21.49 19.18 -1.07
CA ASN A 98 -21.16 19.50 0.32
C ASN A 98 -20.66 18.29 1.14
N PHE A 99 -20.42 17.14 0.51
CA PHE A 99 -19.84 15.96 1.18
C PHE A 99 -18.42 16.22 1.73
N GLY A 100 -17.69 17.19 1.16
CA GLY A 100 -16.32 17.52 1.59
C GLY A 100 -15.22 16.77 0.83
N ILE A 101 -15.54 16.17 -0.31
CA ILE A 101 -14.55 15.60 -1.24
C ILE A 101 -14.13 16.62 -2.30
N PRO A 102 -12.90 16.53 -2.82
CA PRO A 102 -12.49 17.37 -3.94
C PRO A 102 -13.28 17.02 -5.21
N LEU A 103 -13.67 18.05 -5.94
CA LEU A 103 -14.25 17.94 -7.28
C LEU A 103 -13.17 17.51 -8.28
N ILE A 104 -12.99 16.19 -8.44
CA ILE A 104 -12.08 15.61 -9.43
C ILE A 104 -12.65 15.81 -10.85
N LEU A 105 -13.97 15.75 -10.98
CA LEU A 105 -14.72 15.92 -12.22
C LEU A 105 -15.67 17.13 -12.08
N PHE A 106 -16.19 17.62 -13.21
CA PHE A 106 -17.13 18.74 -13.20
C PHE A 106 -18.45 18.44 -12.49
N ASP A 107 -18.88 17.18 -12.49
CA ASP A 107 -20.11 16.73 -11.83
C ASP A 107 -19.82 16.23 -10.40
N PRO A 108 -20.54 16.69 -9.36
CA PRO A 108 -20.33 16.27 -7.98
C PRO A 108 -20.52 14.77 -7.75
N ARG A 109 -21.50 14.16 -8.42
CA ARG A 109 -21.79 12.73 -8.27
C ARG A 109 -20.71 11.88 -8.92
N LEU A 110 -20.27 12.24 -10.12
CA LEU A 110 -19.13 11.57 -10.77
C LEU A 110 -17.83 11.76 -9.99
N SER A 111 -17.61 12.93 -9.39
CA SER A 111 -16.47 13.17 -8.49
C SER A 111 -16.49 12.23 -7.29
N PHE A 112 -17.67 11.99 -6.71
CA PHE A 112 -17.84 11.02 -5.63
C PHE A 112 -17.52 9.59 -6.06
N VAL A 113 -17.98 9.16 -7.23
CA VAL A 113 -17.60 7.84 -7.78
C VAL A 113 -16.09 7.74 -8.00
N GLY A 114 -15.49 8.76 -8.60
CA GLY A 114 -14.04 8.84 -8.83
C GLY A 114 -13.26 8.80 -7.52
N TRP A 115 -13.76 9.48 -6.49
CA TRP A 115 -13.19 9.47 -5.15
C TRP A 115 -13.23 8.07 -4.52
N LEU A 116 -14.38 7.40 -4.55
CA LEU A 116 -14.50 6.02 -4.05
C LEU A 116 -13.58 5.06 -4.78
N ALA A 117 -13.48 5.18 -6.12
CA ALA A 117 -12.57 4.38 -6.91
C ALA A 117 -11.11 4.64 -6.51
N LEU A 118 -10.76 5.91 -6.29
CA LEU A 118 -9.44 6.33 -5.83
C LEU A 118 -9.09 5.70 -4.48
N MET A 119 -9.99 5.83 -3.51
CA MET A 119 -9.76 5.38 -2.13
C MET A 119 -9.74 3.85 -2.05
N ILE A 120 -10.72 3.16 -2.62
CA ILE A 120 -10.90 1.72 -2.39
C ILE A 120 -10.00 0.89 -3.31
N PHE A 121 -9.80 1.28 -4.57
CA PHE A 121 -9.13 0.42 -5.55
C PHE A 121 -7.78 0.95 -6.00
N ILE A 122 -7.73 2.20 -6.46
CA ILE A 122 -6.51 2.77 -7.05
C ILE A 122 -5.42 2.89 -6.00
N SER A 123 -5.76 3.31 -4.78
CA SER A 123 -4.77 3.54 -3.75
C SER A 123 -4.06 2.28 -3.24
N PRO A 124 -4.75 1.18 -2.87
CA PRO A 124 -4.08 -0.08 -2.55
C PRO A 124 -3.27 -0.63 -3.72
N PHE A 125 -3.74 -0.43 -4.95
CA PHE A 125 -3.01 -0.83 -6.14
C PHE A 125 -1.73 -0.02 -6.34
N LEU A 126 -1.77 1.31 -6.15
CA LEU A 126 -0.58 2.15 -6.19
C LEU A 126 0.40 1.76 -5.09
N GLN A 127 -0.08 1.46 -3.88
CA GLN A 127 0.77 0.96 -2.80
C GLN A 127 1.44 -0.38 -3.15
N LEU A 128 0.73 -1.30 -3.81
CA LEU A 128 1.31 -2.54 -4.34
C LEU A 128 2.45 -2.22 -5.32
N LEU A 129 2.21 -1.33 -6.29
CA LEU A 129 3.20 -0.92 -7.27
C LEU A 129 4.42 -0.26 -6.62
N THR A 130 4.22 0.64 -5.66
CA THR A 130 5.31 1.29 -4.92
C THR A 130 6.11 0.27 -4.11
N THR A 131 5.45 -0.72 -3.51
CA THR A 131 6.11 -1.81 -2.78
C THR A 131 6.97 -2.67 -3.70
N LEU A 132 6.44 -3.06 -4.85
CA LEU A 132 7.19 -3.82 -5.87
C LEU A 132 8.35 -3.01 -6.44
N PHE A 133 8.12 -1.74 -6.74
CA PHE A 133 9.14 -0.83 -7.27
C PHE A 133 10.30 -0.65 -6.29
N SER A 134 10.01 -0.35 -5.03
CA SER A 134 11.04 -0.22 -3.98
C SER A 134 11.80 -1.53 -3.75
N SER A 135 11.09 -2.66 -3.77
CA SER A 135 11.73 -3.97 -3.68
C SER A 135 12.70 -4.19 -4.83
N TYR A 136 12.28 -3.88 -6.06
CA TYR A 136 13.13 -3.99 -7.25
C TYR A 136 14.38 -3.11 -7.15
N LEU A 137 14.22 -1.82 -6.81
CA LEU A 137 15.36 -0.91 -6.63
C LEU A 137 16.35 -1.43 -5.58
N THR A 138 15.82 -1.95 -4.47
CA THR A 138 16.63 -2.52 -3.39
C THR A 138 17.45 -3.71 -3.88
N LEU A 139 16.81 -4.64 -4.59
CA LEU A 139 17.50 -5.80 -5.16
C LEU A 139 18.56 -5.37 -6.20
N SER A 140 18.25 -4.40 -7.07
CA SER A 140 19.17 -3.91 -8.10
C SER A 140 20.40 -3.23 -7.51
N VAL A 141 20.24 -2.44 -6.45
CA VAL A 141 21.37 -1.81 -5.74
C VAL A 141 22.28 -2.87 -5.13
N LEU A 142 21.70 -3.86 -4.44
CA LEU A 142 22.47 -4.91 -3.76
C LEU A 142 23.23 -5.80 -4.75
N LEU A 143 22.61 -6.16 -5.89
CA LEU A 143 23.27 -6.93 -6.94
C LEU A 143 24.43 -6.17 -7.59
N LYS A 144 24.30 -4.84 -7.73
CA LYS A 144 25.37 -3.99 -8.27
C LYS A 144 26.57 -3.92 -7.31
N GLU A 145 26.31 -3.85 -6.00
CA GLU A 145 27.35 -3.86 -4.97
C GLU A 145 28.12 -5.18 -4.95
N GLU A 146 27.44 -6.33 -5.04
CA GLU A 146 28.10 -7.64 -5.13
C GLU A 146 29.00 -7.75 -6.37
N SER A 147 28.53 -7.28 -7.53
CA SER A 147 29.32 -7.31 -8.77
C SER A 147 30.53 -6.37 -8.76
N SER A 148 30.55 -5.36 -7.89
CA SER A 148 31.67 -4.41 -7.77
C SER A 148 32.69 -4.82 -6.71
N ALA A 149 32.35 -5.81 -5.88
CA ALA A 149 33.20 -6.37 -4.83
C ALA A 149 34.01 -7.60 -5.28
N VAL A 150 33.76 -8.09 -6.50
CA VAL A 150 34.46 -9.19 -7.18
C VAL A 150 35.44 -8.61 -8.19
#